data_AF-A0A5C5ZJQ8-F1
#
_entry.id   AF-A0A5C5ZJQ8-F1
#
_cell.length_a   1.000
_cell.length_b   1.000
_cell.length_c   1.000
_cell.angle_alpha   90.00
_cell.angle_beta   90.00
_cell.angle_gamma   90.00
#
_symmetry.space_group_name_H-M   'P 1'
#
loop_
_entity.id
_entity.type
_entity.pdbx_description
1 polymer ?
#
loop_
_entity_poly.entity_id
_entity_poly.type
_entity_poly.pdbx_seq_one_letter_code
_entity_poly.pdbx_strand_id
1 'polypeptide(L)'
;MTESANVKAFEAIEELRIELLRFSKRVDEGLTEIASETRRVIDWIEHDRPIYWKERVRRATDAVGEAKNDLHRCLMYPINDEQPSCTEERQAVKKAQAYLKYCQDKQDRLREWARSLRHEMHEYQGRVAHLRAAGDESAPAAAALLERVADTLEKYVAQASAAAPLIEAIRQPTPPKKD
;
A
#
# COMPACT_ATOMS: atom_id res chain seq x y z
N MET A 1 -3.12 -56.03 6.79
CA MET A 1 -3.34 -54.75 7.50
C MET A 1 -3.61 -53.73 6.42
N THR A 2 -4.88 -53.56 6.07
CA THR A 2 -5.36 -52.51 5.17
C THR A 2 -5.44 -51.26 6.02
N GLU A 3 -4.32 -50.53 6.08
CA GLU A 3 -4.28 -49.19 6.65
C GLU A 3 -5.26 -48.36 5.82
N SER A 4 -6.44 -48.12 6.38
CA SER A 4 -7.42 -47.20 5.83
C SER A 4 -6.68 -45.90 5.53
N ALA A 5 -6.72 -45.47 4.27
CA ALA A 5 -6.09 -44.24 3.83
C ALA A 5 -6.37 -43.13 4.86
N ASN A 6 -5.31 -42.52 5.39
CA ASN A 6 -5.39 -41.65 6.56
C ASN A 6 -6.16 -40.37 6.21
N VAL A 7 -7.48 -40.40 6.35
CA VAL A 7 -8.44 -39.33 5.96
C VAL A 7 -8.02 -37.95 6.47
N LYS A 8 -7.35 -37.90 7.64
CA LYS A 8 -6.81 -36.67 8.23
C LYS A 8 -5.74 -35.99 7.37
N ALA A 9 -4.99 -36.74 6.57
CA ALA A 9 -3.99 -36.19 5.67
C ALA A 9 -4.64 -35.47 4.47
N PHE A 10 -5.81 -35.94 4.03
CA PHE A 10 -6.55 -35.31 2.93
C PHE A 10 -7.19 -33.98 3.39
N GLU A 11 -7.86 -33.99 4.54
CA GLU A 11 -8.43 -32.77 5.15
C GLU A 11 -7.36 -31.70 5.36
N ALA A 12 -6.17 -32.07 5.85
CA ALA A 12 -5.06 -31.15 6.03
C ALA A 12 -4.50 -30.56 4.72
N ILE A 13 -4.49 -31.32 3.62
CA ILE A 13 -4.05 -30.83 2.30
C ILE A 13 -5.05 -29.80 1.77
N GLU A 14 -6.35 -30.07 1.89
CA GLU A 14 -7.38 -29.15 1.42
C GLU A 14 -7.46 -27.89 2.29
N GLU A 15 -7.32 -28.02 3.61
CA GLU A 15 -7.21 -26.85 4.50
C GLU A 15 -6.02 -25.96 4.14
N LEU A 16 -4.84 -26.55 3.91
CA LEU A 16 -3.66 -25.78 3.50
C LEU A 16 -3.88 -25.09 2.16
N ARG A 17 -4.50 -25.76 1.19
CA ARG A 17 -4.85 -25.16 -0.12
C ARG A 17 -5.76 -23.94 0.07
N ILE A 18 -6.82 -24.07 0.88
CA ILE A 18 -7.76 -22.98 1.18
C ILE A 18 -7.03 -21.82 1.87
N GLU A 19 -6.17 -22.10 2.85
CA GLU A 19 -5.41 -21.07 3.56
C GLU A 19 -4.40 -20.36 2.67
N LEU A 20 -3.76 -21.04 1.71
CA LEU A 20 -2.89 -20.41 0.72
C LEU A 20 -3.65 -19.45 -0.21
N LEU A 21 -4.84 -19.82 -0.66
CA LEU A 21 -5.70 -18.93 -1.45
C LEU A 21 -6.20 -17.74 -0.63
N ARG A 22 -6.55 -17.95 0.65
CA ARG A 22 -6.91 -16.86 1.57
C ARG A 22 -5.73 -15.93 1.83
N PHE A 23 -4.53 -16.48 1.99
CA PHE A 23 -3.30 -15.71 2.14
C PHE A 23 -3.04 -14.83 0.91
N SER A 24 -3.09 -15.41 -0.30
CA SER A 24 -2.94 -14.69 -1.57
C SER A 24 -3.89 -13.50 -1.65
N LYS A 25 -5.19 -13.75 -1.39
CA LYS A 25 -6.22 -12.69 -1.39
C LYS A 25 -5.93 -11.59 -0.35
N ARG A 26 -5.58 -11.95 0.89
CA ARG A 26 -5.29 -10.97 1.95
C ARG A 26 -4.05 -10.12 1.63
N VAL A 27 -3.03 -10.73 1.03
CA VAL A 27 -1.84 -10.01 0.59
C VAL A 27 -2.20 -9.00 -0.49
N ASP A 28 -2.93 -9.43 -1.53
CA ASP A 28 -3.33 -8.53 -2.61
C ASP A 28 -4.19 -7.36 -2.10
N GLU A 29 -5.22 -7.64 -1.31
CA GLU A 29 -6.09 -6.63 -0.71
C GLU A 29 -5.30 -5.62 0.12
N GLY A 30 -4.46 -6.10 1.05
CA GLY A 30 -3.68 -5.24 1.92
C GLY A 30 -2.63 -4.41 1.18
N LEU A 31 -1.93 -5.00 0.20
CA LEU A 31 -0.94 -4.28 -0.59
C LEU A 31 -1.58 -3.26 -1.53
N THR A 32 -2.77 -3.55 -2.07
CA THR A 32 -3.53 -2.63 -2.91
C THR A 32 -4.05 -1.44 -2.09
N GLU A 33 -4.55 -1.69 -0.87
CA GLU A 33 -4.97 -0.62 0.04
C GLU A 33 -3.81 0.32 0.36
N ILE A 34 -2.67 -0.21 0.81
CA ILE A 34 -1.49 0.60 1.13
C ILE A 34 -0.98 1.35 -0.10
N ALA A 35 -0.95 0.70 -1.27
CA ALA A 35 -0.52 1.35 -2.51
C ALA A 35 -1.43 2.52 -2.90
N SER A 36 -2.74 2.42 -2.64
CA SER A 36 -3.68 3.48 -2.96
C SER A 36 -3.51 4.69 -2.05
N GLU A 37 -3.40 4.49 -0.73
CA GLU A 37 -3.13 5.56 0.24
C GLU A 37 -1.79 6.23 -0.01
N THR A 38 -0.77 5.42 -0.30
CA THR A 38 0.56 5.91 -0.66
C THR A 38 0.54 6.80 -1.90
N ARG A 39 -0.15 6.38 -2.96
CA ARG A 39 -0.28 7.16 -4.18
C ARG A 39 -0.96 8.51 -3.91
N ARG A 40 -2.04 8.51 -3.11
CA ARG A 40 -2.73 9.75 -2.72
C ARG A 40 -1.80 10.73 -2.00
N VAL A 41 -0.96 10.24 -1.10
CA VAL A 41 0.02 11.08 -0.39
C VAL A 41 1.09 11.62 -1.35
N ILE A 42 1.61 10.78 -2.26
CA ILE A 42 2.57 11.20 -3.28
C ILE A 42 1.96 12.29 -4.15
N ASP A 43 0.76 12.08 -4.69
CA ASP A 43 0.09 13.04 -5.56
C ASP A 43 -0.13 14.38 -4.85
N TRP A 44 -0.51 14.34 -3.58
CA TRP A 44 -0.69 15.52 -2.75
C TRP A 44 0.63 16.29 -2.52
N ILE A 45 1.74 15.59 -2.25
CA ILE A 45 3.06 16.18 -2.02
C ILE A 45 3.69 16.71 -3.31
N GLU A 46 3.55 15.99 -4.41
CA GLU A 46 4.24 16.29 -5.68
C GLU A 46 3.46 17.21 -6.61
N HIS A 47 2.13 17.24 -6.52
CA HIS A 47 1.27 18.00 -7.45
C HIS A 47 0.44 19.06 -6.73
N ASP A 48 -0.38 18.68 -5.74
CA ASP A 48 -1.34 19.62 -5.12
C ASP A 48 -0.62 20.71 -4.31
N ARG A 49 0.25 20.30 -3.39
CA ARG A 49 0.91 21.22 -2.46
C ARG A 49 1.92 22.15 -3.12
N PRO A 50 2.70 21.75 -4.15
CA PRO A 50 3.58 22.66 -4.85
C PRO A 50 2.81 23.79 -5.54
N ILE A 51 1.66 23.48 -6.16
CA ILE A 51 0.78 24.49 -6.77
C ILE A 51 0.26 25.45 -5.70
N TYR A 52 -0.27 24.92 -4.59
CA TYR A 52 -0.78 25.72 -3.49
C TYR A 52 0.28 26.69 -2.94
N TRP A 53 1.47 26.20 -2.61
CA TRP A 53 2.51 27.04 -2.01
C TRP A 53 3.12 28.02 -3.01
N LYS A 54 3.24 27.65 -4.29
CA LYS A 54 3.65 28.58 -5.34
C LYS A 54 2.71 29.78 -5.43
N GLU A 55 1.40 29.54 -5.42
CA GLU A 55 0.40 30.61 -5.42
C GLU A 55 0.42 31.43 -4.13
N ARG A 56 0.64 30.80 -2.97
CA ARG A 56 0.76 31.52 -1.69
C ARG A 56 2.00 32.41 -1.63
N VAL A 57 3.13 31.96 -2.16
CA VAL A 57 4.35 32.78 -2.28
C VAL A 57 4.11 33.97 -3.20
N ARG A 58 3.45 33.77 -4.34
CA ARG A 58 3.08 34.86 -5.26
C ARG A 58 2.25 35.92 -4.54
N ARG A 59 1.13 35.53 -3.93
CA ARG A 59 0.25 36.46 -3.19
C ARG A 59 0.95 37.16 -2.02
N ALA A 60 1.79 36.44 -1.29
CA ALA A 60 2.55 37.03 -0.20
C ALA A 60 3.59 38.05 -0.70
N THR A 61 4.15 37.82 -1.90
CA THR A 61 5.07 38.76 -2.55
C THR A 61 4.33 40.04 -2.95
N ASP A 62 3.15 39.89 -3.56
CA ASP A 62 2.29 41.02 -3.92
C ASP A 62 1.93 41.86 -2.68
N ALA A 63 1.54 41.20 -1.57
CA ALA A 63 1.22 41.87 -0.30
C ALA A 63 2.41 42.61 0.33
N VAL A 64 3.63 42.09 0.19
CA VAL A 64 4.84 42.82 0.61
C VAL A 64 5.03 44.07 -0.23
N GLY A 65 4.76 44.01 -1.53
CA GLY A 65 4.80 45.16 -2.43
C GLY A 65 3.79 46.23 -2.05
N GLU A 66 2.54 45.83 -1.82
CA GLU A 66 1.46 46.72 -1.37
C GLU A 66 1.79 47.42 -0.04
N ALA A 67 2.20 46.66 0.98
CA ALA A 67 2.58 47.21 2.28
C ALA A 67 3.77 48.20 2.19
N LYS A 68 4.74 47.94 1.30
CA LYS A 68 5.85 48.88 1.04
C LYS A 68 5.37 50.16 0.35
N ASN A 69 4.45 50.04 -0.60
CA ASN A 69 3.86 51.21 -1.28
C ASN A 69 3.05 52.07 -0.30
N ASP A 70 2.30 51.45 0.60
CA ASP A 70 1.56 52.15 1.65
C ASP A 70 2.48 52.87 2.62
N LEU A 71 3.55 52.22 3.08
CA LEU A 71 4.58 52.85 3.89
C LEU A 71 5.22 54.04 3.16
N HIS A 72 5.55 53.88 1.87
CA HIS A 72 6.10 54.95 1.06
C HIS A 72 5.12 56.14 0.95
N ARG A 73 3.84 55.86 0.71
CA ARG A 73 2.79 56.88 0.67
C ARG A 73 2.66 57.62 1.99
N CYS A 74 2.68 56.92 3.13
CA CYS A 74 2.65 57.55 4.45
C CYS A 74 3.86 58.49 4.65
N LEU A 75 5.06 58.06 4.26
CA LEU A 75 6.28 58.88 4.39
C LEU A 75 6.31 60.13 3.49
N MET A 76 5.50 60.18 2.43
CA MET A 76 5.45 61.31 1.49
C MET A 76 4.61 62.49 1.98
N TYR A 77 3.78 62.34 3.01
CA TYR A 77 2.93 63.41 3.55
C TYR A 77 3.38 63.83 4.96
N PRO A 78 4.40 64.70 5.10
CA PRO A 78 4.79 65.25 6.39
C PRO A 78 3.68 66.13 6.97
N ILE A 79 3.52 66.08 8.29
CA ILE A 79 2.60 66.93 9.06
C ILE A 79 3.46 67.90 9.85
N ASN A 80 3.29 69.21 9.64
CA ASN A 80 4.01 70.28 10.34
C ASN A 80 5.56 70.18 10.26
N ASP A 81 6.11 69.94 9.05
CA ASP A 81 7.55 69.76 8.80
C ASP A 81 8.24 68.62 9.56
N GLU A 82 7.49 67.79 10.30
CA GLU A 82 7.98 66.56 10.93
C GLU A 82 7.70 65.32 10.06
N GLN A 83 8.65 64.38 10.05
CA GLN A 83 8.45 63.10 9.38
C GLN A 83 7.38 62.27 10.10
N PRO A 84 6.40 61.70 9.38
CA PRO A 84 5.38 60.87 9.98
C PRO A 84 5.99 59.54 10.48
N SER A 85 5.60 59.09 11.68
CA SER A 85 6.20 57.87 12.26
C SER A 85 5.89 56.61 11.46
N CYS A 86 4.73 56.58 10.78
CA CYS A 86 4.21 55.48 9.96
C CYS A 86 4.34 54.11 10.67
N THR A 87 4.08 54.09 11.98
CA THR A 87 4.36 52.93 12.83
C THR A 87 3.52 51.72 12.42
N GLU A 88 2.26 51.94 12.03
CA GLU A 88 1.35 50.88 11.58
C GLU A 88 1.80 50.29 10.23
N GLU A 89 2.18 51.13 9.27
CA GLU A 89 2.66 50.69 7.95
C GLU A 89 3.99 49.96 8.05
N ARG A 90 4.90 50.42 8.92
CA ARG A 90 6.15 49.70 9.23
C ARG A 90 5.87 48.32 9.81
N GLN A 91 4.88 48.20 10.70
CA GLN A 91 4.49 46.92 11.26
C GLN A 91 3.80 46.01 10.23
N ALA A 92 2.98 46.59 9.34
CA ALA A 92 2.35 45.88 8.23
C ALA A 92 3.40 45.28 7.27
N VAL A 93 4.44 46.05 6.91
CA VAL A 93 5.57 45.56 6.10
C VAL A 93 6.26 44.38 6.80
N LYS A 94 6.59 44.50 8.09
CA LYS A 94 7.21 43.42 8.86
C LYS A 94 6.35 42.15 8.87
N LYS A 95 5.03 42.30 9.08
CA LYS A 95 4.08 41.19 9.07
C LYS A 95 3.99 40.52 7.70
N ALA A 96 3.89 41.30 6.62
CA ALA A 96 3.85 40.79 5.25
C ALA A 96 5.13 40.03 4.89
N GLN A 97 6.30 40.58 5.27
CA GLN A 97 7.60 39.93 5.06
C GLN A 97 7.74 38.63 5.84
N ALA A 98 7.29 38.60 7.10
CA ALA A 98 7.28 37.38 7.91
C ALA A 98 6.38 36.30 7.30
N TYR A 99 5.22 36.68 6.77
CA TYR A 99 4.32 35.75 6.10
C TYR A 99 4.89 35.23 4.77
N LEU A 100 5.54 36.09 3.97
CA LEU A 100 6.25 35.66 2.77
C LEU A 100 7.34 34.63 3.10
N LYS A 101 8.16 34.89 4.13
CA LYS A 101 9.17 33.95 4.62
C LYS A 101 8.54 32.62 5.02
N TYR A 102 7.45 32.65 5.78
CA TYR A 102 6.72 31.43 6.15
C TYR A 102 6.27 30.61 4.92
N CYS A 103 5.72 31.26 3.90
CA CYS A 103 5.31 30.59 2.66
C CYS A 103 6.51 29.97 1.92
N GLN A 104 7.64 30.67 1.85
CA GLN A 104 8.88 30.18 1.24
C GLN A 104 9.45 28.98 2.01
N ASP A 105 9.55 29.07 3.33
CA ASP A 105 10.02 27.98 4.19
C ASP A 105 9.15 26.72 4.02
N LYS A 106 7.83 26.88 3.85
CA LYS A 106 6.92 25.76 3.59
C LYS A 106 7.12 25.16 2.21
N GLN A 107 7.37 25.98 1.19
CA GLN A 107 7.69 25.51 -0.15
C GLN A 107 9.00 24.71 -0.18
N ASP A 108 10.02 25.17 0.55
CA ASP A 108 11.31 24.47 0.61
C ASP A 108 11.22 23.15 1.36
N ARG A 109 10.55 23.13 2.53
CA ARG A 109 10.27 21.87 3.25
C ARG A 109 9.51 20.86 2.39
N LEU A 110 8.56 21.33 1.57
CA LEU A 110 7.83 20.44 0.67
C LEU A 110 8.74 19.80 -0.37
N ARG A 111 9.70 20.54 -0.93
CA ARG A 111 10.71 19.99 -1.87
C ARG A 111 11.56 18.92 -1.20
N GLU A 112 11.97 19.16 0.04
CA GLU A 112 12.72 18.18 0.84
C GLU A 112 11.90 16.91 1.10
N TRP A 113 10.63 17.07 1.50
CA TRP A 113 9.72 15.94 1.71
C TRP A 113 9.46 15.16 0.42
N ALA A 114 9.25 15.83 -0.71
CA ALA A 114 9.08 15.16 -2.00
C ALA A 114 10.30 14.32 -2.40
N ARG A 115 11.52 14.82 -2.13
CA ARG A 115 12.75 14.05 -2.37
C ARG A 115 12.87 12.86 -1.42
N SER A 116 12.64 13.07 -0.12
CA SER A 116 12.72 12.01 0.89
C SER A 116 11.69 10.92 0.62
N LEU A 117 10.45 11.30 0.31
CA LEU A 117 9.35 10.39 0.02
C LEU A 117 9.66 9.50 -1.16
N ARG A 118 10.19 10.04 -2.27
CA ARG A 118 10.56 9.24 -3.44
C ARG A 118 11.61 8.17 -3.12
N HIS A 119 12.59 8.52 -2.29
CA HIS A 119 13.61 7.55 -1.85
C HIS A 119 12.99 6.44 -1.00
N GLU A 120 12.25 6.80 0.05
CA GLU A 120 11.58 5.82 0.93
C GLU A 120 10.58 4.94 0.15
N MET A 121 9.93 5.51 -0.86
CA MET A 121 9.00 4.78 -1.73
C MET A 121 9.70 3.69 -2.54
N HIS A 122 10.87 4.01 -3.07
CA HIS A 122 11.67 3.06 -3.84
C HIS A 122 12.13 1.89 -2.96
N GLU A 123 12.56 2.17 -1.73
CA GLU A 123 12.93 1.16 -0.74
C GLU A 123 11.72 0.34 -0.27
N TYR A 124 10.57 0.96 -0.07
CA TYR A 124 9.31 0.29 0.25
C TYR A 124 8.89 -0.70 -0.85
N GLN A 125 8.94 -0.27 -2.12
CA GLN A 125 8.59 -1.13 -3.25
C GLN A 125 9.49 -2.35 -3.33
N GLY A 126 10.80 -2.19 -3.12
CA GLY A 126 11.74 -3.30 -3.06
C GLY A 126 11.41 -4.29 -1.94
N ARG A 127 11.11 -3.80 -0.73
CA ARG A 127 10.76 -4.65 0.42
C ARG A 127 9.47 -5.43 0.23
N VAL A 128 8.48 -4.83 -0.43
CA VAL A 128 7.15 -5.46 -0.64
C VAL A 128 7.14 -6.39 -1.86
N ALA A 129 8.05 -6.24 -2.81
CA ALA A 129 8.08 -7.03 -4.05
C ALA A 129 8.06 -8.54 -3.79
N HIS A 130 8.83 -9.03 -2.81
CA HIS A 130 8.84 -10.45 -2.46
C HIS A 130 7.52 -10.94 -1.87
N LEU A 131 6.88 -10.14 -1.01
CA LEU A 131 5.58 -10.48 -0.45
C LEU A 131 4.50 -10.52 -1.53
N ARG A 132 4.52 -9.56 -2.46
CA ARG A 132 3.63 -9.54 -3.62
C ARG A 132 3.83 -10.77 -4.50
N ALA A 133 5.07 -11.10 -4.86
CA ALA A 133 5.35 -12.31 -5.64
C ALA A 133 4.93 -13.61 -4.92
N ALA A 134 5.08 -13.65 -3.59
CA ALA A 134 4.60 -14.78 -2.79
C ALA A 134 3.07 -14.92 -2.84
N GLY A 135 2.33 -13.81 -2.82
CA GLY A 135 0.87 -13.78 -2.91
C GLY A 135 0.34 -14.05 -4.33
N ASP A 136 0.95 -13.46 -5.35
CA ASP A 136 0.41 -13.45 -6.72
C ASP A 136 0.79 -14.70 -7.52
N GLU A 137 1.97 -15.27 -7.26
CA GLU A 137 2.51 -16.38 -8.05
C GLU A 137 2.71 -17.63 -7.19
N SER A 138 3.44 -17.50 -6.09
CA SER A 138 3.87 -18.68 -5.31
C SER A 138 2.70 -19.38 -4.62
N ALA A 139 1.80 -18.62 -3.97
CA ALA A 139 0.67 -19.20 -3.26
C ALA A 139 -0.35 -19.87 -4.20
N PRO A 140 -0.77 -19.27 -5.33
CA PRO A 140 -1.63 -19.95 -6.31
C PRO A 140 -0.97 -21.20 -6.92
N ALA A 141 0.33 -21.14 -7.24
CA ALA A 141 1.05 -22.29 -7.77
C ALA A 141 1.12 -23.45 -6.75
N ALA A 142 1.36 -23.13 -5.47
CA ALA A 142 1.34 -24.10 -4.38
C ALA A 142 -0.06 -24.69 -4.18
N ALA A 143 -1.12 -23.87 -4.22
CA ALA A 143 -2.50 -24.32 -4.14
C ALA A 143 -2.86 -25.30 -5.28
N ALA A 144 -2.46 -25.00 -6.52
CA ALA A 144 -2.66 -25.88 -7.68
C ALA A 144 -1.83 -27.17 -7.62
N LEU A 145 -0.68 -27.15 -6.95
CA LEU A 145 0.07 -28.37 -6.65
C LEU A 145 -0.67 -29.25 -5.63
N LEU A 146 -1.14 -28.66 -4.53
CA LEU A 146 -1.88 -29.37 -3.48
C LEU A 146 -3.16 -30.00 -4.03
N GLU A 147 -3.88 -29.31 -4.91
CA GLU A 147 -5.06 -29.84 -5.60
C GLU A 147 -4.73 -31.09 -6.43
N ARG A 148 -3.65 -31.06 -7.22
CA ARG A 148 -3.21 -32.24 -7.98
C ARG A 148 -2.78 -33.40 -7.09
N VAL A 149 -2.16 -33.10 -5.95
CA VAL A 149 -1.76 -34.11 -4.97
C VAL A 149 -3.00 -34.75 -4.34
N ALA A 150 -3.98 -33.94 -3.93
CA ALA A 150 -5.26 -34.38 -3.41
C ALA A 150 -5.99 -35.30 -4.40
N ASP A 151 -6.15 -34.87 -5.66
CA ASP A 151 -6.76 -35.67 -6.73
C ASP A 151 -6.06 -37.02 -6.95
N THR A 152 -4.73 -37.02 -6.87
CA THR A 152 -3.93 -38.23 -7.07
C THR A 152 -4.16 -39.21 -5.92
N LEU A 153 -4.15 -38.71 -4.68
CA LEU A 153 -4.42 -39.52 -3.49
C LEU A 153 -5.84 -40.09 -3.52
N GLU A 154 -6.85 -39.30 -3.87
CA GLU A 154 -8.23 -39.81 -4.02
C GLU A 154 -8.32 -40.97 -5.00
N LYS A 155 -7.67 -40.85 -6.18
CA LYS A 155 -7.63 -41.92 -7.18
C LYS A 155 -6.96 -43.19 -6.66
N TYR A 156 -5.85 -43.06 -5.94
CA TYR A 156 -5.17 -44.21 -5.31
C TYR A 156 -6.06 -44.91 -4.28
N VAL A 157 -6.76 -44.15 -3.44
CA VAL A 157 -7.67 -44.70 -2.43
C VAL A 157 -8.87 -45.38 -3.08
N ALA A 158 -9.46 -44.76 -4.11
CA ALA A 158 -10.58 -45.35 -4.85
C ALA A 158 -10.20 -46.68 -5.52
N GLN A 159 -9.00 -46.76 -6.11
CA GLN A 159 -8.48 -48.01 -6.69
C GLN A 159 -8.24 -49.10 -5.64
N ALA A 160 -7.64 -48.74 -4.48
CA ALA A 160 -7.41 -49.68 -3.39
C ALA A 160 -8.72 -50.23 -2.80
N SER A 161 -9.73 -49.36 -2.62
CA SER A 161 -11.06 -49.75 -2.16
C SER A 161 -11.82 -50.62 -3.18
N ALA A 162 -11.68 -50.34 -4.48
CA ALA A 162 -12.29 -51.16 -5.54
C ALA A 162 -11.67 -52.56 -5.65
N ALA A 163 -10.37 -52.70 -5.35
CA ALA A 163 -9.67 -53.99 -5.36
C ALA A 163 -9.97 -54.86 -4.13
N ALA A 164 -10.37 -54.25 -3.00
CA ALA A 164 -10.66 -54.97 -1.75
C ALA A 164 -11.71 -56.10 -1.88
N PRO A 165 -12.91 -55.88 -2.45
CA PRO A 165 -13.91 -56.95 -2.60
C PRO A 165 -13.47 -58.06 -3.58
N LEU A 166 -12.63 -57.74 -4.58
CA LEU A 166 -12.07 -58.75 -5.49
C LEU A 166 -11.05 -59.66 -4.79
N ILE A 167 -10.20 -59.09 -3.94
CA ILE A 167 -9.23 -59.84 -3.13
C ILE A 167 -9.95 -60.69 -2.09
N GLU A 168 -11.01 -60.17 -1.47
CA GLU A 168 -11.89 -60.90 -0.54
C GLU A 168 -12.57 -62.10 -1.24
N ALA A 169 -13.09 -61.89 -2.46
CA ALA A 169 -13.72 -62.94 -3.26
C ALA A 169 -12.75 -64.04 -3.71
N ILE A 170 -11.47 -63.69 -3.99
CA ILE A 170 -10.41 -64.67 -4.29
C ILE A 170 -9.97 -65.43 -3.03
N ARG A 171 -10.10 -64.82 -1.84
CA ARG A 171 -9.75 -65.44 -0.55
C ARG A 171 -10.81 -66.39 0.00
N GLN A 172 -12.07 -66.30 -0.42
CA GLN A 172 -13.09 -67.25 0.01
C GLN A 172 -12.92 -68.58 -0.73
N PRO A 173 -12.72 -69.72 -0.02
CA PRO A 173 -12.61 -71.01 -0.68
C PRO A 173 -13.93 -71.37 -1.37
N THR A 174 -13.83 -71.84 -2.61
CA THR A 174 -14.98 -72.31 -3.40
C THR A 174 -15.74 -73.38 -2.61
N PRO A 175 -17.07 -73.27 -2.44
CA PRO A 175 -17.83 -74.29 -1.72
C PRO A 175 -17.71 -75.64 -2.43
N PRO A 176 -17.59 -76.76 -1.68
CA PRO A 176 -17.44 -78.07 -2.30
C PRO A 176 -18.68 -78.41 -3.11
N LYS A 177 -18.48 -78.86 -4.36
CA LYS A 177 -19.53 -79.42 -5.20
C LYS A 177 -20.10 -80.65 -4.46
N LYS A 178 -21.39 -80.61 -4.15
CA LYS A 178 -22.13 -81.79 -3.70
C LYS A 178 -22.47 -82.61 -4.94
N ASP A 179 -21.91 -83.81 -5.00
CA ASP A 179 -22.33 -84.91 -5.87
C ASP A 179 -23.68 -85.47 -5.42
#